data_AF-A0A3B9L7S8-F1
#
_entry.id   AF-A0A3B9L7S8-F1
#
_cell.length_a   1.000
_cell.length_b   1.000
_cell.length_c   1.000
_cell.angle_alpha   90.00
_cell.angle_beta   90.00
_cell.angle_gamma   90.00
#
_symmetry.space_group_name_H-M   'P 1'
#
loop_
_entity.id
_entity.type
_entity.pdbx_description
1 polymer ?
#
loop_
_entity_poly.entity_id
_entity_poly.type
_entity_poly.pdbx_seq_one_letter_code
_entity_poly.pdbx_strand_id
1 'polypeptide(L)'
;MTTELDAASVPTNDEKNIATVTHLGGTVFSFIPALIVWLLKKDDSAYISDQAKEALNFQITMLIAQFIAGVLIAILIGFILIGLVWVFNVVFCIIAAISTSKGETYRYPLCLRLIN
;
A
#
# COMPACT_ATOMS: atom_id res chain seq x y z
N MET A 1 32.55 18.23 -12.77
CA MET A 1 31.17 18.76 -12.72
C MET A 1 30.50 18.34 -14.01
N THR A 2 29.32 17.71 -13.91
CA THR A 2 28.49 17.01 -14.94
C THR A 2 28.77 15.52 -15.13
N THR A 3 27.66 14.74 -15.12
CA THR A 3 27.47 13.28 -15.19
C THR A 3 27.79 12.58 -13.86
N GLU A 4 26.84 12.20 -13.00
CA GLU A 4 25.63 11.43 -13.30
C GLU A 4 24.47 11.96 -12.46
N LEU A 5 23.35 12.26 -13.11
CA LEU A 5 22.07 12.28 -12.42
C LEU A 5 21.91 10.91 -11.77
N ASP A 6 21.72 10.88 -10.45
CA ASP A 6 21.29 9.72 -9.66
C ASP A 6 20.07 9.09 -10.36
N ALA A 7 20.33 8.20 -11.32
CA ALA A 7 19.32 7.33 -11.85
C ALA A 7 18.88 6.51 -10.64
N ALA A 8 17.61 6.63 -10.25
CA ALA A 8 17.03 5.81 -9.20
C ALA A 8 17.55 4.38 -9.39
N SER A 9 18.41 3.94 -8.47
CA SER A 9 19.07 2.64 -8.61
C SER A 9 17.95 1.62 -8.75
N VAL A 10 18.04 0.78 -9.77
CA VAL A 10 17.03 -0.25 -10.02
C VAL A 10 16.87 -1.04 -8.72
N PRO A 11 15.65 -1.15 -8.14
CA PRO A 11 15.47 -1.83 -6.87
C PRO A 11 16.02 -3.24 -6.94
N THR A 12 16.73 -3.65 -5.91
CA THR A 12 17.22 -5.02 -5.74
C THR A 12 16.04 -5.99 -5.62
N ASN A 13 16.28 -7.29 -5.86
CA ASN A 13 15.23 -8.30 -5.70
C ASN A 13 14.69 -8.35 -4.27
N ASP A 14 15.52 -8.11 -3.26
CA ASP A 14 15.09 -8.06 -1.87
C ASP A 14 14.15 -6.87 -1.61
N GLU A 15 14.47 -5.69 -2.14
CA GLU A 15 13.59 -4.51 -2.05
C GLU A 15 12.25 -4.74 -2.75
N LYS A 16 12.26 -5.36 -3.94
CA LYS A 16 11.03 -5.75 -4.65
C LYS A 16 10.19 -6.73 -3.85
N ASN A 17 10.83 -7.75 -3.28
CA ASN A 17 10.15 -8.75 -2.45
C ASN A 17 9.53 -8.10 -1.21
N ILE A 18 10.29 -7.25 -0.49
CA ILE A 18 9.80 -6.51 0.67
C ILE A 18 8.60 -5.64 0.29
N ALA A 19 8.68 -4.85 -0.79
CA ALA A 19 7.56 -4.03 -1.25
C ALA A 19 6.34 -4.88 -1.60
N THR A 20 6.53 -5.98 -2.33
CA THR A 20 5.46 -6.91 -2.74
C THR A 20 4.72 -7.48 -1.52
N VAL A 21 5.46 -8.02 -0.54
CA VAL A 21 4.84 -8.56 0.68
C VAL A 21 4.23 -7.48 1.57
N THR A 22 4.73 -6.24 1.48
CA THR A 22 4.14 -5.10 2.20
C THR A 22 2.73 -4.80 1.69
N HIS A 23 2.54 -4.74 0.36
CA HIS A 23 1.23 -4.54 -0.24
C HIS A 23 0.29 -5.73 0.00
N LEU A 24 0.76 -6.97 -0.19
CA LEU A 24 -0.05 -8.18 0.02
C LEU A 24 -0.42 -8.38 1.48
N GLY A 25 0.52 -8.19 2.40
CA GLY A 25 0.29 -8.28 3.84
C GLY A 25 -0.82 -7.33 4.29
N GLY A 26 -0.92 -6.17 3.65
CA GLY A 26 -1.99 -5.20 3.90
C GLY A 26 -3.40 -5.77 3.71
N THR A 27 -3.56 -6.71 2.79
CA THR A 27 -4.87 -7.31 2.47
C THR A 27 -5.46 -8.09 3.65
N VAL A 28 -4.60 -8.78 4.41
CA VAL A 28 -5.02 -9.67 5.51
C VAL A 28 -4.85 -9.01 6.87
N PHE A 29 -3.76 -8.26 7.05
CA PHE A 29 -3.36 -7.70 8.35
C PHE A 29 -3.55 -6.18 8.43
N SER A 30 -4.27 -5.59 7.46
CA SER A 30 -4.51 -4.14 7.38
C SER A 30 -3.20 -3.34 7.40
N PHE A 31 -3.16 -2.18 8.03
CA PHE A 31 -2.02 -1.26 7.97
C PHE A 31 -0.75 -1.76 8.68
N ILE A 32 -0.82 -2.84 9.47
CA ILE A 32 0.28 -3.29 10.34
C ILE A 32 1.55 -3.66 9.57
N PRO A 33 1.52 -4.47 8.49
CA PRO A 33 2.75 -4.83 7.77
C PRO A 33 3.42 -3.60 7.14
N ALA A 34 2.63 -2.70 6.56
CA ALA A 34 3.14 -1.46 5.98
C ALA A 34 3.75 -0.53 7.03
N LEU A 35 3.14 -0.43 8.22
CA LEU A 35 3.69 0.33 9.33
C LEU A 35 5.02 -0.25 9.82
N ILE A 36 5.09 -1.57 10.00
CA ILE A 36 6.33 -2.25 10.43
C ILE A 36 7.45 -2.02 9.41
N VAL A 37 7.18 -2.28 8.13
CA VAL A 37 8.18 -2.10 7.08
C VAL A 37 8.62 -0.64 6.98
N TRP A 38 7.68 0.30 7.01
CA TRP A 38 8.03 1.72 6.98
C TRP A 38 8.91 2.11 8.17
N LEU A 39 8.55 1.74 9.41
CA LEU A 39 9.34 2.11 10.58
C LEU A 39 10.75 1.48 10.60
N LEU A 40 10.90 0.26 10.11
CA LEU A 40 12.17 -0.47 10.14
C LEU A 40 13.08 -0.20 8.94
N LYS A 41 12.51 0.17 7.78
CA LYS A 41 13.25 0.24 6.50
C LYS A 41 13.24 1.62 5.83
N LYS A 42 12.52 2.61 6.38
CA LYS A 42 12.40 3.96 5.76
C LYS A 42 13.74 4.66 5.49
N ASP A 43 14.77 4.40 6.30
CA ASP A 43 16.09 5.04 6.19
C ASP A 43 17.09 4.18 5.38
N ASP A 44 16.75 2.90 5.11
CA ASP A 44 17.61 1.96 4.38
C ASP A 44 17.46 2.09 2.85
N SER A 45 16.24 2.35 2.37
CA SER A 45 15.91 2.34 0.94
C SER A 45 14.82 3.35 0.62
N ALA A 46 15.10 4.24 -0.34
CA ALA A 46 14.12 5.20 -0.84
C ALA A 46 12.92 4.50 -1.51
N TYR A 47 13.15 3.41 -2.24
CA TYR A 47 12.09 2.64 -2.88
C TYR A 47 11.19 1.94 -1.86
N ILE A 48 11.78 1.26 -0.86
CA ILE A 48 10.99 0.62 0.20
C ILE A 48 10.21 1.68 0.99
N SER A 49 10.85 2.79 1.36
CA SER A 49 10.21 3.88 2.10
C SER A 49 8.99 4.40 1.36
N ASP A 50 9.12 4.62 0.04
CA ASP A 50 8.05 5.11 -0.82
C ASP A 50 6.88 4.11 -0.93
N GLN A 51 7.15 2.84 -1.23
CA GLN A 51 6.10 1.83 -1.38
C GLN A 51 5.44 1.47 -0.05
N ALA A 52 6.20 1.44 1.05
CA ALA A 52 5.65 1.19 2.38
C ALA A 52 4.74 2.33 2.86
N LYS A 53 5.10 3.61 2.62
CA LYS A 53 4.22 4.75 2.90
C LYS A 53 2.93 4.69 2.09
N GLU A 54 3.03 4.40 0.79
CA GLU A 54 1.85 4.31 -0.07
C GLU A 54 0.92 3.16 0.34
N ALA A 55 1.49 1.98 0.68
CA ALA A 55 0.73 0.86 1.23
C ALA A 55 0.07 1.21 2.59
N LEU A 56 0.78 1.90 3.46
CA LEU A 56 0.29 2.33 4.78
C LEU A 56 -0.90 3.30 4.63
N ASN A 57 -0.74 4.32 3.81
CA ASN A 57 -1.78 5.29 3.47
C ASN A 57 -3.02 4.60 2.88
N PHE A 58 -2.82 3.63 1.98
CA PHE A 58 -3.91 2.89 1.37
C PHE A 58 -4.68 2.04 2.39
N GLN A 59 -3.97 1.29 3.25
CA GLN A 59 -4.62 0.46 4.25
C GLN A 59 -5.37 1.28 5.31
N ILE A 60 -4.86 2.47 5.67
CA ILE A 60 -5.61 3.43 6.51
C ILE A 60 -6.87 3.91 5.77
N THR A 61 -6.77 4.21 4.48
CA THR A 61 -7.91 4.60 3.64
C THR A 61 -8.97 3.50 3.61
N MET A 62 -8.57 2.24 3.42
CA MET A 62 -9.46 1.08 3.44
C MET A 62 -10.09 0.86 4.82
N LEU A 63 -9.33 1.05 5.90
CA LEU A 63 -9.86 0.96 7.27
C LEU A 63 -10.95 2.00 7.52
N ILE A 64 -10.75 3.25 7.09
CA ILE A 64 -11.76 4.31 7.19
C ILE A 64 -13.00 3.96 6.36
N ALA A 65 -12.82 3.49 5.12
CA ALA A 65 -13.93 3.08 4.26
C ALA A 65 -14.74 1.92 4.90
N GLN A 66 -14.05 0.95 5.50
CA GLN A 66 -14.67 -0.17 6.19
C GLN A 66 -15.44 0.27 7.44
N PHE A 67 -14.90 1.22 8.20
CA PHE A 67 -15.58 1.80 9.35
C PHE A 67 -16.87 2.52 8.95
N ILE A 68 -16.82 3.34 7.89
CA ILE A 68 -18.01 4.03 7.34
C ILE A 68 -19.05 3.00 6.88
N ALA A 69 -18.63 1.97 6.15
CA ALA A 69 -19.53 0.91 5.71
C ALA A 69 -20.17 0.16 6.89
N GLY A 70 -19.42 -0.06 7.98
CA GLY A 70 -19.92 -0.63 9.23
C GLY A 70 -21.00 0.22 9.91
N VAL A 71 -20.81 1.54 9.96
CA VAL A 71 -21.85 2.46 10.48
C VAL A 71 -23.12 2.42 9.63
N LEU A 72 -22.97 2.31 8.30
CA LEU A 72 -24.09 2.24 7.35
C LEU A 72 -24.85 0.90 7.40
N ILE A 73 -24.40 -0.09 8.17
CA ILE A 73 -25.19 -1.31 8.45
C ILE A 73 -26.52 -0.95 9.13
N ALA A 74 -26.54 0.10 9.97
CA ALA A 74 -27.74 0.55 10.67
C ALA A 74 -28.91 0.88 9.72
N ILE A 75 -28.62 1.22 8.46
CA ILE A 75 -29.60 1.51 7.40
C ILE A 75 -29.60 0.45 6.29
N LEU A 76 -29.11 -0.76 6.57
CA LEU A 76 -29.05 -1.95 5.70
C LEU A 76 -28.17 -1.85 4.44
N ILE A 77 -27.66 -0.67 4.08
CA ILE A 77 -26.78 -0.48 2.90
C ILE A 77 -25.34 -0.95 3.18
N GLY A 78 -24.91 -0.94 4.45
CA GLY A 78 -23.54 -1.27 4.85
C GLY A 78 -23.05 -2.66 4.44
N PHE A 79 -23.92 -3.67 4.37
CA PHE A 79 -23.55 -5.04 4.00
C PHE A 79 -22.95 -5.14 2.60
N ILE A 80 -23.55 -4.45 1.63
CA ILE A 80 -23.07 -4.44 0.24
C ILE A 80 -21.75 -3.67 0.15
N LEU A 81 -21.65 -2.54 0.85
CA LEU A 81 -20.44 -1.71 0.85
C LEU A 81 -19.24 -2.43 1.45
N ILE A 82 -19.42 -3.19 2.53
CA ILE A 82 -18.36 -3.99 3.15
C ILE A 82 -17.74 -4.97 2.14
N GLY A 83 -18.58 -5.69 1.39
CA GLY A 83 -18.10 -6.61 0.35
C GLY A 83 -17.37 -5.87 -0.77
N LEU A 84 -17.91 -4.74 -1.23
CA LEU A 84 -17.31 -3.94 -2.30
C LEU A 84 -15.95 -3.35 -1.90
N VAL A 85 -15.83 -2.80 -0.70
CA VAL A 85 -14.57 -2.25 -0.16
C VAL A 85 -13.53 -3.37 -0.01
N TRP A 86 -13.93 -4.55 0.46
CA TRP A 86 -13.01 -5.69 0.59
C TRP A 86 -12.49 -6.16 -0.77
N VAL A 87 -13.37 -6.32 -1.77
CA VAL A 87 -12.96 -6.68 -3.14
C VAL A 87 -12.04 -5.62 -3.74
N PHE A 88 -12.36 -4.34 -3.54
CA PHE A 88 -11.52 -3.23 -3.98
C PHE A 88 -10.11 -3.31 -3.36
N ASN A 89 -10.01 -3.53 -2.05
CA ASN A 89 -8.73 -3.71 -1.35
C ASN A 89 -7.89 -4.85 -1.96
N VAL A 90 -8.50 -6.02 -2.15
CA VAL A 90 -7.82 -7.21 -2.71
C VAL A 90 -7.30 -6.94 -4.12
N VAL A 91 -8.16 -6.44 -5.02
CA VAL A 91 -7.78 -6.18 -6.43
C VAL A 91 -6.60 -5.22 -6.50
N PHE A 92 -6.67 -4.11 -5.77
CA PHE A 92 -5.61 -3.11 -5.83
C PHE A 92 -4.32 -3.55 -5.13
N CYS A 93 -4.38 -4.35 -4.07
CA CYS A 93 -3.17 -4.94 -3.48
C CYS A 93 -2.50 -5.95 -4.41
N ILE A 94 -3.26 -6.73 -5.18
CA ILE A 94 -2.70 -7.63 -6.20
C ILE A 94 -2.01 -6.84 -7.32
N ILE A 95 -2.63 -5.76 -7.81
CA ILE A 95 -2.01 -4.91 -8.84
C ILE A 95 -0.72 -4.26 -8.30
N ALA A 96 -0.75 -3.75 -7.07
CA ALA A 96 0.43 -3.18 -6.42
C ALA A 96 1.55 -4.22 -6.25
N ALA A 97 1.20 -5.45 -5.86
CA ALA A 97 2.14 -6.56 -5.76
C ALA A 97 2.78 -6.91 -7.12
N ILE A 98 1.98 -6.99 -8.18
CA ILE A 98 2.49 -7.24 -9.54
C ILE A 98 3.42 -6.10 -9.98
N SER A 99 3.04 -4.84 -9.77
CA SER A 99 3.86 -3.66 -10.10
C SER A 99 5.20 -3.69 -9.36
N THR A 100 5.15 -3.84 -8.03
CA THR A 100 6.36 -3.83 -7.18
C THR A 100 7.26 -5.04 -7.40
N SER A 101 6.72 -6.19 -7.80
CA SER A 101 7.51 -7.36 -8.21
C SER A 101 8.40 -7.08 -9.44
N LYS A 102 8.01 -6.12 -10.29
CA LYS A 102 8.82 -5.66 -11.43
C LYS A 102 9.85 -4.59 -11.03
N GLY A 103 9.71 -4.02 -9.83
CA GLY A 103 10.47 -2.85 -9.38
C GLY A 103 9.82 -1.51 -9.80
N GLU A 104 8.57 -1.55 -10.26
CA GLU A 104 7.82 -0.34 -10.61
C GLU A 104 7.16 0.25 -9.36
N THR A 105 7.17 1.57 -9.24
CA THR A 105 6.46 2.27 -8.17
C THR A 105 4.96 2.24 -8.42
N TYR A 106 4.19 1.73 -7.45
CA TYR A 106 2.73 1.75 -7.53
C TYR A 106 2.13 2.94 -6.76
N ARG A 107 1.00 3.45 -7.27
CA ARG A 107 0.18 4.47 -6.61
C ARG A 107 -1.28 4.04 -6.66
N TYR A 108 -1.92 3.96 -5.50
CA TYR A 108 -3.33 3.62 -5.41
C TYR A 108 -4.18 4.82 -5.89
N PRO A 109 -5.19 4.58 -6.75
CA PRO A 109 -6.01 5.65 -7.32
C PRO A 109 -6.92 6.32 -6.28
N LEU A 110 -7.42 5.56 -5.29
CA LEU A 110 -8.22 6.06 -4.17
C LEU A 110 -7.46 5.84 -2.86
N CYS A 111 -6.54 6.76 -2.57
CA CYS A 111 -5.66 6.68 -1.40
C CYS A 111 -5.47 8.06 -0.79
N LEU A 112 -5.78 8.18 0.51
CA LEU A 112 -5.49 9.35 1.31
C LEU A 112 -4.00 9.32 1.69
N ARG A 113 -3.19 10.19 1.10
CA ARG A 113 -1.75 10.31 1.38
C ARG A 113 -1.51 11.14 2.63
N LEU A 114 -1.70 10.51 3.78
CA LEU A 114 -1.55 11.14 5.11
C LEU A 114 -0.08 11.28 5.50
N ILE A 115 0.73 10.30 5.14
CA ILE A 115 2.19 10.29 5.36
C ILE A 115 2.86 10.57 4.03
N ASN A 116 3.62 11.68 3.94
CA ASN A 116 4.36 12.12 2.76
C ASN A 116 5.86 11.86 2.93
#